data_AF-A0A3C0KH40-F1
#
_entry.id   AF-A0A3C0KH40-F1
#
_cell.length_a   1.000
_cell.length_b   1.000
_cell.length_c   1.000
_cell.angle_alpha   90.00
_cell.angle_beta   90.00
_cell.angle_gamma   90.00
#
_symmetry.space_group_name_H-M   'P 1'
#
loop_
_entity.id
_entity.type
_entity.pdbx_description
1 polymer ?
#
loop_
_entity_poly.entity_id
_entity_poly.type
_entity_poly.pdbx_seq_one_letter_code
_entity_poly.pdbx_strand_id
1 'polypeptide(L)'
;QTAWQSVGGMQLGSIWGHGAYQAPDWTADWLHRELTAWLDLAAQERHGKPYAELDAGAQGALRAELKAEYRASGVDDSNTLVVSERRAQAIARTATYYDQLFSDAPALRQSRQSFAMKENTLPSAERREAMTQFFFWTAWAAAT
;
A
#
# COMPACT_ATOMS: atom_id res chain seq x y z
N GLN A 1 -4.45 -5.67 12.94
CA GLN A 1 -5.69 -6.43 12.63
C GLN A 1 -6.93 -5.92 13.38
N THR A 2 -6.93 -5.81 14.72
CA THR A 2 -8.12 -5.39 15.50
C THR A 2 -8.70 -4.02 15.09
N ALA A 3 -7.83 -3.08 14.70
CA ALA A 3 -8.27 -1.80 14.14
C ALA A 3 -9.13 -1.96 12.87
N TRP A 4 -8.73 -2.84 11.95
CA TRP A 4 -9.51 -3.14 10.74
C TRP A 4 -10.84 -3.82 11.05
N GLN A 5 -10.88 -4.75 12.02
CA GLN A 5 -12.14 -5.38 12.42
C GLN A 5 -13.15 -4.36 12.97
N SER A 6 -12.68 -3.35 13.70
CA SER A 6 -13.55 -2.35 14.31
C SER A 6 -14.26 -1.41 13.33
N VAL A 7 -13.79 -1.34 12.08
CA VAL A 7 -14.42 -0.53 11.03
C VAL A 7 -15.36 -1.34 10.12
N GLY A 8 -15.70 -2.57 10.53
CA GLY A 8 -16.55 -3.49 9.78
C GLY A 8 -15.80 -4.64 9.11
N GLY A 9 -14.46 -4.61 9.11
CA GLY A 9 -13.63 -5.68 8.56
C GLY A 9 -13.99 -6.03 7.10
N MET A 10 -14.38 -7.28 6.88
CA MET A 10 -14.79 -7.80 5.56
C MET A 10 -16.10 -7.23 5.03
N GLN A 11 -16.86 -6.48 5.85
CA GLN A 11 -18.08 -5.80 5.37
C GLN A 11 -17.78 -4.49 4.64
N LEU A 12 -16.58 -3.93 4.85
CA LEU A 12 -16.18 -2.66 4.22
C LEU A 12 -15.54 -2.89 2.85
N GLY A 13 -14.60 -3.83 2.77
CA GLY A 13 -13.90 -4.26 1.56
C GLY A 13 -13.36 -5.67 1.75
N SER A 14 -12.38 -6.07 0.95
CA SER A 14 -11.79 -7.41 1.01
C SER A 14 -10.33 -7.42 1.46
N ILE A 15 -9.91 -8.56 2.03
CA ILE A 15 -8.51 -8.91 2.30
C ILE A 15 -8.31 -10.29 1.68
N TRP A 16 -7.26 -10.47 0.88
CA TRP A 16 -6.98 -11.71 0.15
C TRP A 16 -8.21 -12.28 -0.59
N GLY A 17 -8.99 -11.40 -1.22
CA GLY A 17 -10.17 -11.76 -2.02
C GLY A 17 -11.44 -12.09 -1.22
N HIS A 18 -11.40 -12.04 0.10
CA HIS A 18 -12.54 -12.35 0.95
C HIS A 18 -13.10 -11.06 1.59
N GLY A 19 -14.33 -10.71 1.24
CA GLY A 19 -15.06 -9.58 1.81
C GLY A 19 -16.05 -8.94 0.85
N ALA A 20 -16.41 -7.69 1.12
CA ALA A 20 -17.30 -6.89 0.30
C ALA A 20 -16.61 -6.41 -0.99
N TYR A 21 -17.43 -6.02 -1.97
CA TYR A 21 -16.98 -5.70 -3.33
C TYR A 21 -17.12 -4.22 -3.72
N GLN A 22 -17.61 -3.36 -2.83
CA GLN A 22 -17.77 -1.92 -3.12
C GLN A 22 -16.47 -1.14 -2.91
N ALA A 23 -15.83 -1.32 -1.74
CA ALA A 23 -14.45 -0.88 -1.54
C ALA A 23 -13.49 -1.92 -2.14
N PRO A 24 -12.24 -1.53 -2.43
CA PRO A 24 -11.27 -2.44 -3.04
C PRO A 24 -10.88 -3.60 -2.11
N ASP A 25 -10.16 -4.56 -2.67
CA ASP A 25 -9.33 -5.47 -1.88
C ASP A 25 -8.11 -4.70 -1.37
N TRP A 26 -7.98 -4.55 -0.06
CA TRP A 26 -6.93 -3.73 0.55
C TRP A 26 -5.55 -4.34 0.40
N THR A 27 -5.45 -5.67 0.27
CA THR A 27 -4.16 -6.33 0.01
C THR A 27 -3.67 -5.98 -1.40
N ALA A 28 -4.55 -6.09 -2.39
CA ALA A 28 -4.21 -5.80 -3.78
C ALA A 28 -3.99 -4.30 -4.04
N ASP A 29 -4.85 -3.43 -3.48
CA ASP A 29 -4.70 -1.97 -3.62
C ASP A 29 -3.41 -1.48 -2.92
N TRP A 30 -3.09 -2.01 -1.74
CA TRP A 30 -1.84 -1.70 -1.06
C TRP A 30 -0.65 -2.11 -1.92
N LEU A 31 -0.64 -3.37 -2.38
CA LEU A 31 0.45 -3.90 -3.18
C LEU A 31 0.67 -3.05 -4.43
N HIS A 32 -0.38 -2.70 -5.16
CA HIS A 32 -0.27 -1.88 -6.35
C HIS A 32 0.31 -0.48 -6.05
N ARG A 33 -0.18 0.20 -5.01
CA ARG A 33 0.29 1.54 -4.62
C ARG A 33 1.74 1.53 -4.16
N GLU A 34 2.14 0.53 -3.39
CA GLU A 34 3.51 0.37 -2.92
C GLU A 34 4.48 0.16 -4.10
N LEU A 35 4.11 -0.73 -5.05
CA LEU A 35 4.92 -0.99 -6.24
C LEU A 35 5.04 0.24 -7.16
N THR A 36 3.94 0.97 -7.38
CA THR A 36 3.96 2.21 -8.16
C THR A 36 4.82 3.28 -7.49
N ALA A 37 4.69 3.45 -6.17
CA ALA A 37 5.51 4.39 -5.41
C ALA A 37 7.00 4.04 -5.47
N TRP A 38 7.35 2.76 -5.40
CA TRP A 38 8.72 2.27 -5.56
C TRP A 38 9.25 2.59 -6.97
N LEU A 39 8.46 2.35 -8.02
CA LEU A 39 8.85 2.63 -9.40
C LEU A 39 9.07 4.12 -9.65
N ASP A 40 8.19 4.98 -9.13
CA ASP A 40 8.34 6.43 -9.24
C ASP A 40 9.58 6.93 -8.49
N LEU A 41 9.86 6.39 -7.30
CA LEU A 41 11.10 6.69 -6.56
C LEU A 41 12.35 6.29 -7.35
N ALA A 42 12.36 5.07 -7.89
CA ALA A 42 13.50 4.56 -8.67
C ALA A 42 13.70 5.35 -9.98
N ALA A 43 12.59 5.71 -10.65
CA ALA A 43 12.61 6.52 -11.87
C ALA A 43 13.15 7.92 -11.59
N GLN A 44 12.71 8.56 -10.51
CA GLN A 44 13.20 9.87 -10.12
C GLN A 44 14.69 9.84 -9.76
N GLU A 45 15.13 8.82 -9.01
CA GLU A 45 16.53 8.66 -8.61
C GLU A 45 17.48 8.46 -9.80
N ARG A 46 17.10 7.63 -10.78
CA ARG A 46 17.98 7.25 -11.90
C ARG A 46 17.85 8.12 -13.13
N HIS A 47 16.67 8.67 -13.38
CA HIS A 47 16.34 9.36 -14.63
C HIS A 47 15.82 10.78 -14.41
N GLY A 48 15.54 11.19 -13.16
CA GLY A 48 15.00 12.51 -12.85
C GLY A 48 13.60 12.75 -13.42
N LYS A 49 12.85 11.69 -13.74
CA LYS A 49 11.55 11.73 -14.40
C LYS A 49 10.54 10.80 -13.72
N PRO A 50 9.23 11.09 -13.82
CA PRO A 50 8.18 10.14 -13.43
C PRO A 50 8.32 8.83 -14.19
N TYR A 51 7.97 7.69 -13.56
CA TYR A 51 8.07 6.37 -14.20
C TYR A 51 7.27 6.30 -15.50
N ALA A 52 6.09 6.94 -15.52
CA ALA A 52 5.21 6.98 -16.67
C ALA A 52 5.79 7.68 -17.91
N GLU A 53 6.81 8.54 -17.74
CA GLU A 53 7.46 9.29 -18.83
C GLU A 53 8.72 8.60 -19.38
N LEU A 54 9.12 7.48 -18.79
CA LEU A 54 10.25 6.70 -19.26
C LEU A 54 9.89 5.88 -20.51
N ASP A 55 10.89 5.61 -21.35
CA ASP A 55 10.72 4.67 -22.47
C ASP A 55 10.54 3.22 -21.97
N ALA A 56 10.05 2.35 -22.86
CA ALA A 56 9.75 0.96 -22.52
C ALA A 56 10.97 0.17 -22.02
N GLY A 57 12.19 0.51 -22.47
CA GLY A 57 13.42 -0.12 -22.04
C GLY A 57 13.76 0.24 -20.60
N ALA A 58 13.77 1.54 -20.28
CA ALA A 58 13.98 2.03 -18.92
C ALA A 58 12.89 1.51 -17.95
N GLN A 59 11.62 1.55 -18.35
CA GLN A 59 10.53 0.95 -17.56
C GLN A 59 10.71 -0.56 -17.36
N GLY A 60 11.20 -1.28 -18.38
CA GLY A 60 11.47 -2.71 -18.31
C GLY A 60 12.55 -3.04 -17.28
N ALA A 61 13.64 -2.28 -17.26
CA ALA A 61 14.73 -2.44 -16.31
C ALA A 61 14.25 -2.23 -14.86
N LEU A 62 13.53 -1.14 -14.58
CA LEU A 62 13.01 -0.86 -13.24
C LEU A 62 12.01 -1.92 -12.77
N ARG A 63 11.16 -2.46 -13.65
CA ARG A 63 10.25 -3.56 -13.31
C ARG A 63 11.00 -4.86 -12.97
N ALA A 64 12.11 -5.14 -13.63
CA ALA A 64 12.93 -6.30 -13.32
C ALA A 64 13.56 -6.18 -11.92
N GLU A 65 14.09 -5.00 -11.59
CA GLU A 65 14.64 -4.70 -10.26
C GLU A 65 13.57 -4.77 -9.17
N LEU A 66 12.42 -4.15 -9.39
CA LEU A 66 11.26 -4.22 -8.49
C LEU A 66 10.89 -5.68 -8.19
N LYS A 67 10.81 -6.53 -9.22
CA LYS A 67 10.45 -7.94 -9.07
C LYS A 67 11.50 -8.71 -8.26
N ALA A 68 12.78 -8.41 -8.45
CA ALA A 68 13.86 -9.05 -7.69
C ALA A 68 13.79 -8.68 -6.20
N GLU A 69 13.48 -7.42 -5.88
CA GLU A 69 13.34 -6.97 -4.49
C GLU A 69 12.08 -7.50 -3.81
N TYR A 70 10.93 -7.47 -4.48
CA TYR A 70 9.64 -7.82 -3.86
C TYR A 70 9.38 -9.31 -3.72
N ARG A 71 9.99 -10.15 -4.56
CA ARG A 71 9.85 -11.61 -4.49
C ARG A 71 10.90 -12.28 -3.59
N ALA A 72 11.81 -11.50 -3.02
CA ALA A 72 12.67 -11.98 -1.95
C ALA A 72 11.93 -11.86 -0.61
N SER A 73 11.99 -12.90 0.22
CA SER A 73 11.34 -12.91 1.55
C SER A 73 11.74 -11.69 2.40
N GLY A 74 13.02 -11.31 2.37
CA GLY A 74 13.57 -10.21 3.15
C GLY A 74 13.67 -10.48 4.66
N VAL A 75 13.34 -11.69 5.10
CA VAL A 75 13.42 -12.12 6.51
C VAL A 75 14.83 -12.65 6.80
N ASP A 76 15.47 -12.08 7.83
CA ASP A 76 16.77 -12.54 8.31
C ASP A 76 16.67 -13.72 9.31
N ASP A 77 17.81 -14.24 9.73
CA ASP A 77 17.90 -15.37 10.67
C ASP A 77 17.31 -15.06 12.06
N SER A 78 17.09 -13.76 12.37
CA SER A 78 16.45 -13.30 13.61
C SER A 78 14.93 -13.10 13.45
N ASN A 79 14.34 -13.58 12.36
CA ASN A 79 12.93 -13.37 11.98
C ASN A 79 12.55 -11.88 11.84
N THR A 80 13.52 -11.03 11.45
CA THR A 80 13.29 -9.61 11.20
C THR A 80 13.14 -9.38 9.71
N LEU A 81 12.05 -8.71 9.30
CA LEU A 81 11.88 -8.25 7.93
C LEU A 81 12.77 -7.02 7.69
N VAL A 82 13.76 -7.17 6.81
CA VAL A 82 14.62 -6.10 6.35
C VAL A 82 14.13 -5.62 4.98
N VAL A 83 13.83 -4.34 4.88
CA VAL A 83 13.43 -3.68 3.62
C VAL A 83 14.47 -2.65 3.20
N SER A 84 14.60 -2.41 1.90
CA SER A 84 15.46 -1.33 1.42
C SER A 84 14.93 0.05 1.84
N GLU A 85 15.82 1.04 1.87
CA GLU A 85 15.45 2.44 2.10
C GLU A 85 14.37 2.92 1.12
N ARG A 86 14.49 2.53 -0.16
CA ARG A 86 13.51 2.89 -1.20
C ARG A 86 12.14 2.28 -0.91
N ARG A 87 12.09 1.01 -0.51
CA ARG A 87 10.84 0.34 -0.14
C ARG A 87 10.25 0.91 1.15
N ALA A 88 11.07 1.26 2.14
CA ALA A 88 10.60 1.96 3.34
C ALA A 88 9.89 3.28 2.99
N GLN A 89 10.46 4.07 2.06
CA GLN A 89 9.81 5.29 1.56
C GLN A 89 8.51 5.00 0.79
N ALA A 90 8.47 3.95 -0.03
CA ALA A 90 7.25 3.53 -0.74
C ALA A 90 6.13 3.10 0.22
N ILE A 91 6.47 2.35 1.28
CA ILE A 91 5.57 1.96 2.37
C ILE A 91 5.01 3.21 3.06
N ALA A 92 5.87 4.16 3.44
CA ALA A 92 5.44 5.38 4.11
C ALA A 92 4.50 6.26 3.26
N ARG A 93 4.77 6.37 1.95
CA ARG A 93 3.89 7.07 1.00
C ARG A 93 2.52 6.37 0.91
N THR A 94 2.51 5.05 0.85
CA THR A 94 1.29 4.25 0.78
C THR A 94 0.49 4.34 2.09
N ALA A 95 1.16 4.29 3.24
CA ALA A 95 0.53 4.46 4.55
C ALA A 95 -0.15 5.83 4.68
N THR A 96 0.49 6.90 4.18
CA THR A 96 -0.11 8.25 4.17
C THR A 96 -1.45 8.29 3.44
N TYR A 97 -1.58 7.59 2.31
CA TYR A 97 -2.84 7.50 1.59
C TYR A 97 -3.94 6.86 2.44
N TYR A 98 -3.64 5.74 3.09
CA TYR A 98 -4.63 5.04 3.92
C TYR A 98 -4.95 5.78 5.23
N ASP A 99 -4.00 6.48 5.83
CA ASP A 99 -4.28 7.38 6.96
C ASP A 99 -5.31 8.46 6.56
N GLN A 100 -5.14 9.07 5.38
CA GLN A 100 -6.10 10.05 4.86
C GLN A 100 -7.44 9.40 4.44
N LEU A 101 -7.41 8.21 3.85
CA LEU A 101 -8.62 7.54 3.35
C LEU A 101 -9.56 7.18 4.50
N PHE A 102 -9.00 6.71 5.62
CA PHE A 102 -9.77 6.29 6.79
C PHE A 102 -10.02 7.41 7.81
N SER A 103 -9.47 8.61 7.60
CA SER A 103 -9.79 9.81 8.38
C SER A 103 -10.91 10.65 7.72
N ASP A 104 -10.97 11.93 8.03
CA ASP A 104 -11.87 12.93 7.47
C ASP A 104 -11.20 13.86 6.44
N ALA A 105 -10.02 13.49 5.94
CA ALA A 105 -9.25 14.30 4.99
C ALA A 105 -10.10 14.74 3.77
N PRO A 106 -10.31 16.05 3.53
CA PRO A 106 -11.23 16.52 2.49
C PRO A 106 -10.87 16.03 1.08
N ALA A 107 -9.56 15.87 0.82
CA ALA A 107 -9.02 15.43 -0.47
C ALA A 107 -9.55 14.05 -0.91
N LEU A 108 -9.92 13.18 0.04
CA LEU A 108 -10.37 11.81 -0.25
C LEU A 108 -11.87 11.59 -0.01
N ARG A 109 -12.65 12.66 0.20
CA ARG A 109 -14.10 12.56 0.39
C ARG A 109 -14.81 11.85 -0.76
N GLN A 110 -14.47 12.19 -2.01
CA GLN A 110 -15.05 11.52 -3.18
C GLN A 110 -14.66 10.04 -3.25
N SER A 111 -13.42 9.70 -2.89
CA SER A 111 -12.97 8.30 -2.84
C SER A 111 -13.76 7.51 -1.80
N ARG A 112 -13.97 8.07 -0.60
CA ARG A 112 -14.80 7.45 0.43
C ARG A 112 -16.24 7.23 -0.02
N GLN A 113 -16.84 8.21 -0.71
CA GLN A 113 -18.19 8.05 -1.29
C GLN A 113 -18.24 6.90 -2.30
N SER A 114 -17.28 6.83 -3.23
CA SER A 114 -17.19 5.73 -4.20
C SER A 114 -17.00 4.36 -3.56
N PHE A 115 -16.31 4.30 -2.41
CA PHE A 115 -16.10 3.08 -1.64
C PHE A 115 -17.21 2.79 -0.62
N ALA A 116 -18.28 3.59 -0.59
CA ALA A 116 -19.35 3.53 0.41
C ALA A 116 -18.84 3.57 1.86
N MET A 117 -17.74 4.29 2.09
CA MET A 117 -17.15 4.51 3.41
C MET A 117 -17.80 5.73 4.07
N LYS A 118 -18.06 5.66 5.37
CA LYS A 118 -18.46 6.84 6.15
C LYS A 118 -17.28 7.81 6.26
N GLU A 119 -17.57 9.11 6.39
CA GLU A 119 -16.55 10.08 6.78
C GLU A 119 -15.96 9.70 8.15
N ASN A 120 -14.66 9.96 8.33
CA ASN A 120 -13.94 9.64 9.56
C ASN A 120 -14.12 8.18 9.98
N THR A 121 -13.87 7.25 9.05
CA THR A 121 -14.12 5.81 9.25
C THR A 121 -13.40 5.26 10.49
N LEU A 122 -12.16 5.71 10.74
CA LEU A 122 -11.34 5.36 11.90
C LEU A 122 -10.72 6.63 12.53
N PRO A 123 -11.36 7.24 13.55
CA PRO A 123 -10.93 8.53 14.08
C PRO A 123 -9.56 8.58 14.76
N SER A 124 -9.16 7.52 15.47
CA SER A 124 -7.85 7.48 16.15
C SER A 124 -6.72 7.31 15.13
N ALA A 125 -5.76 8.22 15.17
CA ALA A 125 -4.56 8.17 14.33
C ALA A 125 -3.70 6.95 14.64
N GLU A 126 -3.51 6.59 15.92
CA GLU A 126 -2.73 5.41 16.31
C GLU A 126 -3.35 4.12 15.74
N ARG A 127 -4.68 4.04 15.71
CA ARG A 127 -5.38 2.88 15.13
C ARG A 127 -5.27 2.84 13.62
N ARG A 128 -5.23 3.99 12.94
CA ARG A 128 -4.99 4.03 11.49
C ARG A 128 -3.59 3.56 11.16
N GLU A 129 -2.58 3.98 11.92
CA GLU A 129 -1.20 3.49 11.78
C GLU A 129 -1.11 1.96 11.99
N ALA A 130 -1.70 1.42 13.05
CA ALA A 130 -1.72 -0.03 13.28
C ALA A 130 -2.47 -0.81 12.18
N MET A 131 -3.41 -0.16 11.49
CA MET A 131 -4.14 -0.75 10.36
C MET A 131 -3.31 -0.73 9.08
N THR A 132 -2.54 0.33 8.80
CA THR A 132 -1.64 0.36 7.63
C THR A 132 -0.55 -0.69 7.76
N GLN A 133 0.00 -0.91 8.95
CA GLN A 133 0.93 -2.00 9.23
C GLN A 133 0.31 -3.39 8.94
N PHE A 134 -0.97 -3.57 9.25
CA PHE A 134 -1.69 -4.80 8.92
C PHE A 134 -1.87 -4.97 7.40
N PHE A 135 -2.30 -3.93 6.68
CA PHE A 135 -2.42 -3.98 5.22
C PHE A 135 -1.08 -4.27 4.55
N PHE A 136 -0.01 -3.60 4.98
CA PHE A 136 1.36 -3.89 4.56
C PHE A 136 1.70 -5.36 4.73
N TRP A 137 1.48 -5.93 5.92
CA TRP A 137 1.76 -7.34 6.17
C TRP A 137 0.98 -8.28 5.23
N THR A 138 -0.31 -7.99 4.97
CA THR A 138 -1.10 -8.82 4.03
C THR A 138 -0.56 -8.75 2.60
N ALA A 139 -0.09 -7.58 2.17
CA ALA A 139 0.49 -7.37 0.84
C ALA A 139 1.89 -7.97 0.71
N TRP A 140 2.73 -7.86 1.74
CA TRP A 140 4.02 -8.54 1.81
C TRP A 140 3.84 -10.05 1.67
N ALA A 141 2.97 -10.66 2.47
CA ALA A 141 2.70 -12.10 2.44
C ALA A 141 2.11 -12.60 1.10
N ALA A 142 1.51 -11.71 0.31
CA ALA A 142 0.97 -12.04 -1.01
C ALA A 142 1.98 -11.86 -2.16
N ALA A 143 3.12 -11.20 -1.90
CA ALA A 143 4.09 -10.81 -2.93
C ALA A 143 5.44 -11.53 -2.82
N THR A 144 5.78 -12.04 -1.63
CA THR A 144 7.01 -12.80 -1.34
C THR A 144 6.88 -14.30 -1.58
#